data_AF-A0A6B3G284-F1
#
_entry.id   AF-A0A6B3G284-F1
#
_cell.length_a   1.000
_cell.length_b   1.000
_cell.length_c   1.000
_cell.angle_alpha   90.00
_cell.angle_beta   90.00
_cell.angle_gamma   90.00
#
_symmetry.space_group_name_H-M   'P 1'
#
loop_
_entity.id
_entity.type
_entity.pdbx_description
1 polymer ?
#
loop_
_entity_poly.entity_id
_entity_poly.type
_entity_poly.pdbx_seq_one_letter_code
_entity_poly.pdbx_strand_id
1 'polypeptide(L)'
;MPLNRRTFLGRSAAAGAGVAMAGGAVVGSAGAAQATGQGHGHGHGRPAKRYSFTVMGTTDLHGNVFNWDYFTDKEYDDSAHNDVGLAKVSTLVDQVRREKGRRNTLLIDAGDTIQGT
;
A
#
# COMPACT_ATOMS: atom_id res chain seq x y z
N MET A 1 -16.35 -20.11 9.54
CA MET A 1 -15.91 -20.76 8.28
C MET A 1 -14.81 -19.90 7.66
N PRO A 2 -13.61 -20.41 7.37
CA PRO A 2 -12.56 -19.59 6.78
C PRO A 2 -12.88 -19.32 5.30
N LEU A 3 -12.85 -18.05 4.90
CA LEU A 3 -13.16 -17.63 3.53
C LEU A 3 -12.00 -17.98 2.59
N ASN A 4 -12.27 -18.81 1.59
CA ASN A 4 -11.29 -19.24 0.59
C ASN A 4 -11.14 -18.15 -0.49
N ARG A 5 -9.89 -17.84 -0.87
CA ARG A 5 -9.50 -16.85 -1.90
C ARG A 5 -10.30 -16.95 -3.21
N ARG A 6 -10.69 -18.17 -3.59
CA ARG A 6 -11.48 -18.43 -4.81
C ARG A 6 -12.91 -17.87 -4.71
N THR A 7 -13.50 -17.89 -3.52
CA THR A 7 -14.86 -17.37 -3.28
C THR A 7 -14.88 -15.84 -3.27
N PHE A 8 -13.76 -15.21 -2.90
CA PHE A 8 -13.63 -13.75 -2.92
C PHE A 8 -13.51 -13.21 -4.35
N LEU A 9 -12.61 -13.80 -5.16
CA LEU A 9 -12.37 -13.34 -6.53
C LEU A 9 -13.55 -13.61 -7.49
N GLY A 10 -14.35 -14.66 -7.24
CA GLY A 10 -15.55 -14.94 -8.05
C GLY A 10 -16.71 -13.95 -7.85
N ARG A 11 -16.76 -13.25 -6.71
CA ARG A 11 -17.84 -12.26 -6.43
C ARG A 11 -17.54 -10.87 -6.98
N SER A 12 -16.28 -10.54 -7.26
CA SER A 12 -15.89 -9.21 -7.74
C SER A 12 -16.07 -9.01 -9.25
N ALA A 13 -16.29 -10.08 -10.03
CA ALA A 13 -16.34 -10.00 -11.50
C ALA A 13 -17.74 -9.78 -12.10
N ALA A 14 -18.80 -9.69 -11.29
CA ALA A 14 -20.19 -9.64 -11.78
C ALA A 14 -20.82 -8.23 -11.85
N ALA A 15 -20.02 -7.16 -11.86
CA ALA A 15 -20.51 -5.79 -12.06
C ALA A 15 -19.71 -5.09 -13.15
N GLY A 16 -19.92 -5.50 -14.41
CA GLY A 16 -19.19 -4.94 -15.54
C GLY A 16 -19.65 -5.43 -16.89
N ALA A 17 -20.96 -5.40 -17.17
CA ALA A 17 -21.48 -5.53 -18.53
C ALA A 17 -22.87 -4.89 -18.61
N GLY A 18 -23.03 -3.80 -19.36
CA GLY A 18 -24.35 -3.16 -19.50
C GLY A 18 -24.40 -1.88 -20.35
N VAL A 19 -24.23 -2.03 -21.67
CA VAL A 19 -24.91 -1.34 -22.80
C VAL A 19 -24.98 0.20 -22.83
N ALA A 20 -24.38 0.78 -23.88
CA ALA A 20 -24.70 2.10 -24.41
C ALA A 20 -25.99 2.05 -25.26
N MET A 21 -26.95 2.97 -25.05
CA MET A 21 -27.90 3.47 -26.07
C MET A 21 -28.51 4.82 -25.65
N ALA A 22 -28.55 5.73 -26.62
CA ALA A 22 -29.30 6.97 -26.85
C ALA A 22 -30.34 7.52 -25.83
N GLY A 23 -30.37 8.86 -25.75
CA GLY A 23 -31.60 9.65 -25.52
C GLY A 23 -31.90 9.99 -24.07
N GLY A 24 -32.18 11.27 -23.80
CA GLY A 24 -32.26 11.82 -22.46
C GLY A 24 -33.36 11.23 -21.58
N ALA A 25 -33.02 10.98 -20.32
CA ALA A 25 -33.91 11.00 -19.17
C ALA A 25 -33.05 10.99 -17.90
N VAL A 26 -33.35 11.91 -16.99
CA VAL A 26 -32.99 11.99 -15.56
C VAL A 26 -32.10 10.86 -15.01
N VAL A 27 -30.87 11.20 -14.62
CA VAL A 27 -30.02 10.34 -13.78
C VAL A 27 -30.67 10.26 -12.40
N GLY A 28 -31.59 9.31 -12.23
CA GLY A 28 -32.04 8.87 -10.92
C GLY A 28 -30.84 8.30 -10.18
N SER A 29 -30.44 8.95 -9.09
CA SER A 29 -29.41 8.43 -8.19
C SER A 29 -29.83 7.05 -7.69
N ALA A 30 -29.11 6.01 -8.11
CA ALA A 30 -29.26 4.67 -7.59
C ALA A 30 -28.95 4.70 -6.08
N GLY A 31 -30.01 4.70 -5.26
CA GLY A 31 -29.90 4.62 -3.82
C GLY A 31 -29.13 3.35 -3.45
N ALA A 32 -28.01 3.51 -2.76
CA ALA A 32 -27.28 2.39 -2.19
C ALA A 32 -28.23 1.61 -1.27
N ALA A 33 -28.44 0.33 -1.60
CA ALA A 33 -29.26 -0.58 -0.81
C ALA A 33 -28.69 -0.68 0.61
N GLN A 34 -29.37 -0.07 1.57
CA GLN A 34 -29.05 -0.19 2.98
C GLN A 34 -29.50 -1.58 3.45
N ALA A 35 -28.55 -2.42 3.80
CA ALA A 35 -28.83 -3.67 4.50
C ALA A 35 -29.27 -3.33 5.93
N THR A 36 -30.57 -3.35 6.18
CA THR A 36 -31.17 -3.24 7.51
C THR A 36 -30.93 -4.53 8.30
N GLY A 37 -29.76 -4.62 8.93
CA GLY A 37 -29.50 -5.60 9.99
C GLY A 37 -30.22 -5.19 11.26
N GLN A 38 -31.39 -5.77 11.51
CA GLN A 38 -32.16 -5.58 12.74
C GLN A 38 -31.50 -6.41 13.86
N GLY A 39 -30.76 -5.74 14.74
CA GLY A 39 -30.12 -6.32 15.92
C GLY A 39 -30.51 -5.56 17.17
N HIS A 40 -30.97 -6.29 18.18
CA HIS A 40 -31.43 -5.79 19.48
C HIS A 40 -30.41 -4.88 20.18
N GLY A 41 -30.90 -3.78 20.74
CA GLY A 41 -30.08 -2.72 21.30
C GLY A 41 -29.40 -3.08 22.62
N HIS A 42 -28.18 -2.56 22.80
CA HIS A 42 -27.62 -2.16 24.09
C HIS A 42 -26.54 -1.09 23.88
N GLY A 43 -26.72 0.05 24.58
CA GLY A 43 -25.68 1.06 24.82
C GLY A 43 -25.49 2.05 23.66
N HIS A 44 -25.49 3.35 23.98
CA HIS A 44 -25.02 4.41 23.07
C HIS A 44 -23.55 4.13 22.70
N GLY A 45 -23.36 3.38 21.61
CA GLY A 45 -22.06 2.92 21.14
C GLY A 45 -21.24 4.09 20.63
N ARG A 46 -20.11 4.35 21.29
CA ARG A 46 -19.10 5.26 20.75
C ARG A 46 -18.75 4.80 19.31
N PRO A 47 -18.62 5.72 18.35
CA PRO A 47 -18.28 5.35 16.99
C PRO A 47 -16.96 4.57 16.98
N ALA A 48 -16.88 3.52 16.17
CA ALA A 48 -15.69 2.69 16.04
C ALA A 48 -14.48 3.57 15.67
N LYS A 49 -13.44 3.57 16.52
CA LYS A 49 -12.24 4.37 16.30
C LYS A 49 -11.42 3.74 15.18
N ARG A 50 -11.17 4.50 14.13
CA ARG A 50 -10.32 4.11 13.00
C ARG A 50 -8.87 4.54 13.24
N TYR A 51 -7.94 3.70 12.83
CA TYR A 51 -6.50 3.95 12.88
C TYR A 51 -5.91 3.79 11.48
N SER A 52 -4.83 4.52 11.21
CA SER A 52 -4.07 4.43 9.97
C SER A 52 -2.58 4.35 10.31
N PHE A 53 -1.84 3.51 9.59
CA PHE A 53 -0.39 3.41 9.68
C PHE A 53 0.20 3.31 8.27
N THR A 54 1.48 3.62 8.13
CA THR A 54 2.26 3.46 6.90
C THR A 54 3.38 2.46 7.14
N VAL A 55 3.47 1.41 6.31
CA VAL A 55 4.59 0.46 6.31
C VAL A 55 5.47 0.76 5.10
N MET A 56 6.76 0.89 5.35
CA MET A 56 7.83 1.00 4.36
C MET A 56 8.69 -0.27 4.45
N GLY A 57 9.23 -0.70 3.31
CA GLY A 57 10.02 -1.92 3.22
C GLY A 57 11.34 -1.72 2.47
N THR A 58 12.40 -2.36 2.94
CA THR A 58 13.62 -2.66 2.18
C THR A 58 13.78 -4.16 2.01
N THR A 59 14.58 -4.59 1.03
CA THR A 59 14.89 -5.99 0.75
C THR A 59 16.21 -6.05 -0.02
N ASP A 60 16.93 -7.16 0.08
CA ASP A 60 18.08 -7.48 -0.78
C ASP A 60 19.12 -6.35 -0.81
N LEU A 61 19.41 -5.76 0.35
CA LEU A 61 20.36 -4.65 0.42
C LEU A 61 21.77 -5.10 0.01
N HIS A 62 22.11 -6.37 0.21
CA HIS A 62 23.38 -6.97 -0.18
C HIS A 62 24.62 -6.17 0.26
N GLY A 63 24.54 -5.50 1.42
CA GLY A 63 25.60 -4.65 1.95
C GLY A 63 25.75 -3.28 1.27
N ASN A 64 24.89 -2.92 0.30
CA ASN A 64 24.90 -1.61 -0.34
C ASN A 64 24.47 -0.52 0.66
N VAL A 65 25.46 0.07 1.34
CA VAL A 65 25.24 1.18 2.28
C VAL A 65 25.26 2.52 1.55
N PHE A 66 26.21 2.70 0.63
CA PHE A 66 26.41 3.92 -0.15
C PHE A 66 26.04 3.72 -1.62
N ASN A 67 25.82 4.82 -2.35
CA ASN A 67 25.67 4.82 -3.80
C ASN A 67 27.05 4.77 -4.47
N TRP A 68 27.79 3.67 -4.29
CA TRP A 68 29.18 3.57 -4.74
C TRP A 68 29.47 2.20 -5.34
N ASP A 69 30.15 2.20 -6.48
CA ASP A 69 30.75 1.02 -7.07
C ASP A 69 32.22 0.95 -6.65
N TYR A 70 32.52 0.00 -5.78
CA TYR A 70 33.86 -0.23 -5.25
C TYR A 70 34.83 -0.85 -6.27
N PHE A 71 34.34 -1.47 -7.35
CA PHE A 71 35.22 -2.03 -8.39
C PHE A 71 35.79 -0.95 -9.29
N THR A 72 35.00 0.08 -9.58
CA THR A 72 35.40 1.18 -10.46
C THR A 72 35.81 2.45 -9.71
N ASP A 73 35.62 2.45 -8.38
CA ASP A 73 35.87 3.57 -7.47
C ASP A 73 35.13 4.85 -7.88
N LYS A 74 33.82 4.71 -8.14
CA LYS A 74 32.93 5.78 -8.60
C LYS A 74 31.54 5.65 -8.00
N GLU A 75 30.76 6.73 -8.10
CA GLU A 75 29.32 6.65 -7.84
C GLU A 75 28.70 5.58 -8.74
N TYR A 76 27.82 4.75 -8.16
CA TYR A 76 27.13 3.71 -8.91
C TYR A 76 26.21 4.38 -9.96
N ASP A 77 26.30 3.90 -11.20
CA ASP A 77 25.48 4.36 -12.31
C ASP A 77 25.26 3.17 -13.26
N ASP A 78 24.02 2.68 -13.35
CA ASP A 78 23.65 1.65 -14.32
C ASP A 78 23.14 2.27 -15.62
N SER A 79 22.84 1.43 -16.62
CA SER A 79 22.33 1.91 -17.92
C SER A 79 21.00 2.68 -17.84
N ALA A 80 20.30 2.60 -16.71
CA ALA A 80 19.05 3.31 -16.45
C ALA A 80 19.23 4.50 -15.47
N HIS A 81 20.47 4.81 -15.08
CA HIS A 81 20.81 5.85 -14.12
C HIS A 81 20.12 5.70 -12.76
N ASN A 82 20.00 4.46 -12.28
CA ASN A 82 19.48 4.20 -10.94
C ASN A 82 20.55 4.45 -9.87
N ASP A 83 20.07 4.90 -8.70
CA ASP A 83 20.87 4.93 -7.48
C ASP A 83 20.66 3.66 -6.66
N VAL A 84 21.69 3.24 -5.93
CA VAL A 84 21.64 2.18 -4.92
C VAL A 84 22.02 2.71 -3.54
N GLY A 85 21.76 1.89 -2.52
CA GLY A 85 22.31 2.09 -1.18
C GLY A 85 21.37 2.72 -0.16
N LEU A 86 21.51 2.27 1.09
CA LEU A 86 20.68 2.70 2.23
C LEU A 86 20.76 4.22 2.51
N ALA A 87 21.89 4.86 2.18
CA ALA A 87 22.08 6.30 2.37
C ALA A 87 21.01 7.14 1.64
N LYS A 88 20.67 6.80 0.39
CA LYS A 88 19.64 7.50 -0.39
C LYS A 88 18.23 7.21 0.16
N VAL A 89 17.98 5.96 0.57
CA VAL A 89 16.70 5.52 1.16
C VAL A 89 16.39 6.26 2.46
N SER A 90 17.39 6.58 3.28
CA SER A 90 17.19 7.28 4.57
C SER A 90 16.43 8.61 4.42
N THR A 91 16.73 9.38 3.37
CA THR A 91 16.08 10.65 3.06
C THR A 91 14.58 10.47 2.78
N LEU A 92 14.22 9.44 2.02
CA LEU A 92 12.83 9.11 1.68
C LEU A 92 12.06 8.63 2.92
N VAL A 93 12.68 7.78 3.74
CA VAL A 93 12.09 7.30 5.00
C VAL A 93 11.79 8.47 5.93
N ASP A 94 12.71 9.42 6.08
CA ASP A 94 12.51 10.57 6.94
C ASP A 94 11.46 11.54 6.39
N GLN A 95 11.36 11.67 5.07
CA GLN A 95 10.24 12.39 4.45
C GLN A 95 8.89 11.76 4.82
N VAL A 96 8.72 10.45 4.62
CA VAL A 96 7.47 9.76 4.96
C VAL A 96 7.15 9.88 6.45
N ARG A 97 8.16 9.77 7.33
CA ARG A 97 7.99 9.96 8.78
C ARG A 97 7.52 11.36 9.16
N ARG A 98 8.00 12.40 8.46
CA ARG A 98 7.51 13.78 8.65
C ARG A 98 6.06 13.91 8.20
N GLU A 99 5.71 13.33 7.06
CA GLU A 99 4.37 13.43 6.48
C GLU A 99 3.29 12.63 7.23
N LYS A 100 3.62 11.43 7.70
CA LYS A 100 2.66 10.49 8.34
C LYS A 100 2.71 10.53 9.87
N GLY A 101 3.75 11.15 10.42
CA GLY A 101 4.09 11.14 11.83
C GLY A 101 4.82 9.85 12.21
N ARG A 102 6.01 9.99 12.80
CA ARG A 102 6.90 8.86 13.16
C ARG A 102 6.22 7.76 13.98
N ARG A 103 5.22 8.10 14.80
CA ARG A 103 4.46 7.13 15.62
C ARG A 103 3.49 6.25 14.82
N ASN A 104 3.19 6.62 13.58
CA ASN A 104 2.27 5.90 12.68
C ASN A 104 3.01 5.23 11.52
N THR A 105 4.35 5.16 11.56
CA THR A 105 5.17 4.57 10.50
C THR A 105 5.96 3.38 11.02
N LEU A 106 6.02 2.32 10.22
CA LEU A 106 6.90 1.17 10.41
C LEU A 106 7.85 1.08 9.22
N LEU A 107 9.13 0.80 9.48
CA LEU A 107 10.12 0.44 8.46
C LEU A 107 10.57 -0.99 8.75
N ILE A 108 10.49 -1.86 7.76
CA ILE A 108 10.80 -3.28 7.86
C ILE A 108 11.84 -3.63 6.80
N ASP A 109 12.81 -4.46 7.14
CA ASP A 109 13.74 -5.07 6.19
C ASP A 109 13.38 -6.54 5.99
N ALA A 110 13.34 -7.00 4.74
CA ALA A 110 12.92 -8.35 4.38
C ALA A 110 14.06 -9.38 4.35
N GLY A 111 15.32 -8.98 4.58
CA GLY A 111 16.47 -9.88 4.60
C GLY A 111 17.47 -9.62 3.46
N ASP A 112 18.47 -10.50 3.37
CA ASP A 112 19.62 -10.40 2.46
C ASP A 112 20.39 -9.08 2.55
N THR A 113 20.51 -8.57 3.78
CA THR A 113 21.14 -7.28 4.03
C THR A 113 22.67 -7.34 4.11
N ILE A 114 23.27 -8.44 4.58
CA ILE A 114 24.65 -8.41 5.10
C ILE A 114 25.74 -8.88 4.12
N GLN A 115 25.41 -9.38 2.93
CA GLN A 115 26.40 -9.95 2.00
C GLN A 115 26.09 -9.55 0.56
N GLY A 116 27.09 -9.04 -0.18
CA GLY A 116 26.98 -8.83 -1.64
C GLY A 116 27.55 -7.51 -2.22
N THR A 117 28.64 -6.95 -1.66
CA THR A 117 29.33 -5.79 -2.24
C THR A 117 30.70 -6.15 -2.79
#